data_AF-A0A3R7SBU2-F1
#
_entry.id   AF-A0A3R7SBU2-F1
#
_cell.length_a   1.000
_cell.length_b   1.000
_cell.length_c   1.000
_cell.angle_alpha   90.00
_cell.angle_beta   90.00
_cell.angle_gamma   90.00
#
_symmetry.space_group_name_H-M   'P 1'
#
loop_
_entity.id
_entity.type
_entity.pdbx_description
1 polymer ?
#
loop_
_entity_poly.entity_id
_entity_poly.type
_entity_poly.pdbx_seq_one_letter_code
_entity_poly.pdbx_strand_id
1 'polypeptide(L)'
;MLSPKTRLMLQDILARLSRSEHVSLKERILVQKYADRNSTVYSWLRKARSIQREGHLEQGSMSGFMQNLNLAGQDTEDHFHRSSDDIGDWFQGSPGWVRRS
;
A
#
# COMPACT_ATOMS: atom_id res chain seq x y z
N MET A 1 15.45 -7.01 11.18
CA MET A 1 16.11 -6.35 10.03
C MET A 1 16.34 -7.37 8.92
N LEU A 2 16.26 -6.96 7.65
CA LEU A 2 16.54 -7.85 6.52
C LEU A 2 18.06 -8.03 6.36
N SER A 3 18.49 -9.26 6.04
CA SER A 3 19.86 -9.49 5.59
C SER A 3 20.10 -8.75 4.25
N PRO A 4 21.31 -8.21 3.99
CA PRO A 4 21.62 -7.54 2.73
C PRO A 4 21.29 -8.37 1.50
N LYS A 5 21.59 -9.68 1.54
CA LYS A 5 21.29 -10.61 0.44
C LYS A 5 19.80 -10.73 0.18
N THR A 6 19.00 -10.88 1.23
CA THR A 6 17.54 -10.97 1.14
C THR A 6 16.95 -9.66 0.62
N ARG A 7 17.45 -8.51 1.07
CA ARG A 7 17.00 -7.21 0.61
C ARG A 7 17.20 -7.05 -0.90
N LEU A 8 18.41 -7.35 -1.41
CA LEU A 8 18.73 -7.24 -2.83
C LEU A 8 17.87 -8.19 -3.68
N MET A 9 17.67 -9.42 -3.22
CA MET A 9 16.81 -10.40 -3.89
C MET A 9 15.35 -9.92 -3.98
N LEU A 10 14.80 -9.37 -2.90
CA LEU A 10 13.43 -8.83 -2.92
C LEU A 10 13.32 -7.60 -3.84
N GLN A 11 14.33 -6.72 -3.82
CA GLN A 11 14.38 -5.54 -4.71
C GLN A 11 14.43 -5.94 -6.18
N ASP A 12 15.19 -6.97 -6.54
CA ASP A 12 15.24 -7.51 -7.91
C ASP A 12 13.86 -8.00 -8.37
N ILE A 13 13.20 -8.84 -7.56
CA ILE A 13 11.86 -9.37 -7.87
C ILE A 13 10.86 -8.22 -8.06
N LEU A 14 10.89 -7.22 -7.18
CA LEU A 14 9.98 -6.07 -7.23
C LEU A 14 10.26 -5.16 -8.43
N ALA A 15 11.53 -4.99 -8.84
CA ALA A 15 11.89 -4.24 -10.04
C ALA A 15 11.43 -4.95 -11.33
N ARG A 16 11.43 -6.30 -11.35
CA ARG A 16 10.83 -7.07 -12.45
C ARG A 16 9.31 -6.93 -12.46
N LEU A 17 8.69 -7.02 -11.29
CA LEU A 17 7.24 -6.86 -11.13
C LEU A 17 6.76 -5.49 -11.64
N SER A 18 7.45 -4.40 -11.29
CA SER A 18 7.07 -3.05 -11.71
C SER A 18 7.16 -2.84 -13.23
N ARG A 19 8.04 -3.59 -13.91
CA ARG A 19 8.20 -3.57 -15.37
C ARG A 19 7.25 -4.54 -16.09
N SER A 20 6.35 -5.20 -15.36
CA SER A 20 5.49 -6.27 -15.89
C SER A 20 6.27 -7.44 -16.51
N GLU A 21 7.49 -7.68 -16.04
CA GLU A 21 8.29 -8.83 -16.45
C GLU A 21 7.81 -10.12 -15.74
N HIS A 22 8.27 -11.28 -16.23
CA HIS A 22 7.90 -12.56 -15.64
C HIS A 22 8.43 -12.71 -14.21
N VAL A 23 7.50 -12.87 -13.26
CA VAL A 23 7.77 -13.20 -11.86
C VAL A 23 6.96 -14.44 -11.50
N SER A 24 7.66 -15.49 -11.12
CA SER A 24 7.06 -16.79 -10.80
C SER A 24 6.16 -16.70 -9.56
N LEU A 25 5.21 -17.64 -9.44
CA LEU A 25 4.36 -17.74 -8.26
C LEU A 25 5.17 -17.90 -6.97
N LYS A 26 6.26 -18.67 -6.99
CA LYS A 26 7.14 -18.87 -5.83
C LYS A 26 7.77 -17.55 -5.37
N GLU A 27 8.26 -16.73 -6.29
CA GLU A 27 8.81 -15.40 -5.99
C GLU A 27 7.74 -14.46 -5.43
N ARG A 28 6.52 -14.48 -5.99
CA ARG A 28 5.38 -13.68 -5.50
C ARG A 28 5.02 -14.06 -4.06
N ILE A 29 4.89 -15.35 -3.77
CA ILE A 29 4.61 -15.87 -2.42
C ILE A 29 5.73 -15.48 -1.45
N LEU A 30 6.99 -15.57 -1.89
CA LEU A 30 8.14 -15.18 -1.07
C LEU A 30 8.06 -13.70 -0.70
N VAL A 31 7.85 -12.81 -1.66
CA VAL A 31 7.71 -11.38 -1.43
C VAL A 31 6.55 -11.10 -0.47
N GLN A 32 5.39 -11.72 -0.67
CA GLN A 32 4.23 -11.56 0.20
C GLN A 32 4.53 -11.97 1.64
N LYS A 33 5.17 -13.14 1.84
CA LYS A 33 5.59 -13.62 3.17
C LYS A 33 6.48 -12.63 3.92
N TYR A 34 7.32 -11.87 3.21
CA TYR A 34 8.13 -10.82 3.82
C TYR A 34 7.34 -9.53 4.03
N ALA A 35 6.45 -9.17 3.10
CA ALA A 35 5.57 -8.01 3.22
C ALA A 35 4.67 -8.10 4.46
N ASP A 36 4.08 -9.28 4.72
CA ASP A 36 3.19 -9.52 5.87
C ASP A 36 3.88 -9.29 7.22
N ARG A 37 5.21 -9.33 7.27
CA ARG A 37 6.02 -9.22 8.50
C ARG A 37 6.87 -7.95 8.55
N ASN A 38 6.96 -7.20 7.46
CA ASN A 38 7.84 -6.05 7.34
C ASN A 38 7.19 -4.94 6.51
N SER A 39 6.83 -3.86 7.18
CA SER A 39 6.18 -2.69 6.58
C SER A 39 6.99 -2.05 5.45
N THR A 40 8.32 -2.11 5.50
CA THR A 40 9.18 -1.61 4.42
C THR A 40 9.07 -2.47 3.17
N VAL A 41 8.98 -3.80 3.29
CA VAL A 41 8.78 -4.68 2.14
C VAL A 41 7.38 -4.51 1.58
N TYR A 42 6.39 -4.35 2.46
CA TYR A 42 5.02 -4.04 2.08
C TYR A 42 4.92 -2.74 1.27
N SER A 43 5.59 -1.67 1.71
CA SER A 43 5.57 -0.40 0.98
C SER A 43 6.27 -0.50 -0.38
N TRP A 44 7.38 -1.25 -0.48
CA TRP A 44 8.01 -1.52 -1.78
C TRP A 44 7.10 -2.31 -2.72
N LEU A 45 6.38 -3.30 -2.21
CA LEU A 45 5.43 -4.09 -2.99
C LEU A 45 4.29 -3.24 -3.54
N ARG A 46 3.67 -2.40 -2.69
CA ARG A 46 2.60 -1.48 -3.11
C ARG A 46 3.09 -0.49 -4.16
N LYS A 47 4.29 0.08 -3.99
CA LYS A 47 4.90 0.96 -4.99
C LYS A 47 5.14 0.24 -6.32
N ALA A 48 5.68 -0.98 -6.29
CA ALA A 48 5.90 -1.78 -7.49
C ALA A 48 4.58 -2.08 -8.23
N ARG A 49 3.50 -2.39 -7.50
CA ARG A 49 2.16 -2.60 -8.09
C ARG A 49 1.56 -1.33 -8.67
N SER A 50 1.71 -0.19 -7.98
CA SER A 50 1.26 1.10 -8.50
C SER A 50 1.95 1.41 -9.83
N ILE A 51 3.28 1.28 -9.90
CA ILE A 51 4.04 1.47 -11.15
C ILE A 51 3.61 0.46 -12.21
N GLN A 52 3.37 -0.80 -11.84
CA GLN A 52 2.91 -1.82 -12.79
C GLN A 52 1.56 -1.44 -13.44
N ARG A 53 0.63 -0.87 -12.67
CA ARG A 53 -0.72 -0.51 -13.12
C ARG A 53 -0.77 0.81 -13.88
N GLU A 54 -0.11 1.83 -13.34
CA GLU A 54 -0.26 3.23 -13.79
C GLU A 54 0.97 3.73 -14.56
N GLY A 55 2.04 2.93 -14.62
CA GLY A 55 3.32 3.34 -15.16
C GLY A 55 4.10 4.24 -14.20
N HIS A 56 5.26 4.69 -14.67
CA HIS A 56 6.03 5.72 -13.98
C HIS A 56 5.37 7.08 -14.22
N LEU A 57 4.77 7.63 -13.16
CA LEU A 57 4.16 8.96 -13.22
C LEU A 57 5.22 10.04 -13.09
N GLU A 58 5.01 11.16 -13.78
CA GLU A 58 5.90 12.32 -13.77
C GLU A 58 6.12 12.84 -12.34
N GLN A 59 7.36 12.85 -11.87
CA GLN A 59 7.69 13.17 -10.47
C GLN A 59 7.35 14.62 -10.09
N GLY A 60 7.28 15.53 -11.06
CA GLY A 60 6.86 16.93 -10.84
C GLY A 60 5.34 17.10 -10.72
N SER A 61 4.55 16.05 -10.98
CA SER A 61 3.09 16.10 -10.87
C SER A 61 2.62 15.66 -9.48
N MET A 62 1.43 16.13 -9.09
CA MET A 62 0.76 15.68 -7.85
C MET A 62 0.62 14.15 -7.81
N SER A 63 0.29 13.54 -8.95
CA SER A 63 0.13 12.09 -9.07
C SER A 63 1.46 11.35 -8.87
N GLY A 64 2.57 11.86 -9.43
CA GLY A 64 3.90 11.30 -9.21
C GLY A 64 4.38 11.45 -7.76
N PHE A 65 4.06 12.57 -7.10
CA PHE A 65 4.29 12.76 -5.68
C PHE A 65 3.51 11.74 -4.84
N MET A 66 2.21 11.58 -5.11
CA MET A 66 1.37 10.57 -4.45
C MET A 66 1.89 9.14 -4.69
N GLN A 67 2.36 8.81 -5.89
CA GLN A 67 2.97 7.52 -6.20
C GLN A 67 4.27 7.31 -5.42
N ASN A 68 5.10 8.35 -5.27
CA ASN A 68 6.34 8.24 -4.50
C ASN A 68 6.10 8.05 -3.00
N LEU A 69 5.07 8.70 -2.47
CA LEU A 69 4.61 8.51 -1.08
C LEU A 69 3.83 7.20 -0.90
N ASN A 70 3.68 6.39 -1.95
CA ASN A 70 2.93 5.15 -1.90
C ASN A 70 1.46 5.38 -1.48
N LEU A 71 0.90 6.53 -1.88
CA LEU A 71 -0.49 6.94 -1.66
C LEU A 71 -1.36 6.76 -2.91
N ALA A 72 -0.74 6.66 -4.09
CA ALA A 72 -1.45 6.45 -5.36
C ALA A 72 -2.06 5.05 -5.42
N GLY A 73 -3.36 5.00 -5.72
CA GLY A 73 -4.10 3.76 -5.90
C GLY A 73 -4.09 2.90 -4.64
N GLN A 74 -4.90 3.26 -3.65
CA GLN A 74 -5.43 2.28 -2.69
C GLN A 74 -5.94 1.12 -3.54
N ASP A 75 -5.41 -0.09 -3.32
CA ASP A 75 -5.98 -1.27 -3.98
C ASP A 75 -7.49 -1.21 -3.74
N THR A 76 -8.33 -1.52 -4.73
CA THR A 76 -9.79 -1.58 -4.52
C THR A 76 -10.18 -2.61 -3.44
N GLU A 77 -9.21 -3.45 -3.07
CA GLU A 77 -9.21 -4.43 -1.99
C GLU A 77 -8.89 -3.84 -0.60
N ASP A 78 -8.46 -2.58 -0.48
CA ASP A 78 -8.44 -1.86 0.80
C ASP A 78 -9.91 -1.61 1.18
N HIS A 79 -10.51 -2.63 1.80
CA HIS A 79 -11.87 -2.64 2.28
C HIS A 79 -12.04 -1.64 3.42
N PHE A 80 -12.07 -0.35 3.10
CA PHE A 80 -12.69 0.65 3.97
C PHE A 80 -14.19 0.35 3.99
N HIS A 81 -14.59 -0.57 4.86
CA HIS A 81 -15.99 -0.88 5.14
C HIS A 81 -16.58 0.30 5.93
N ARG A 82 -17.11 1.29 5.20
CA ARG A 82 -17.83 2.45 5.78
C ARG A 82 -18.95 2.03 6.76
N SER A 83 -19.48 0.81 6.63
CA SER A 83 -20.54 0.28 7.49
C SER A 83 -20.06 -0.25 8.86
N SER A 84 -18.77 -0.47 9.07
CA SER A 84 -18.23 -1.01 10.33
C SER A 84 -17.40 -0.01 11.12
N ASP A 85 -17.12 1.16 10.55
CA ASP A 85 -16.30 2.18 11.20
C ASP A 85 -17.20 3.19 11.92
N ASP A 86 -17.49 2.86 13.18
CA ASP A 86 -18.32 3.60 14.15
C ASP A 86 -17.68 4.92 14.62
N ILE A 87 -16.62 5.37 13.93
CA ILE A 87 -15.98 6.66 14.13
C ILE A 87 -16.97 7.81 13.93
N GLY A 88 -17.97 7.62 13.05
CA GLY A 88 -19.08 8.57 12.90
C GLY A 88 -19.86 8.78 14.21
N ASP A 89 -20.13 7.71 14.96
CA ASP A 89 -20.84 7.78 16.24
C ASP A 89 -19.94 8.36 17.35
N TRP A 90 -18.62 8.14 17.26
CA TRP A 90 -17.64 8.77 18.14
C TRP A 90 -17.60 10.31 17.99
N PHE A 91 -17.74 10.82 16.77
CA PHE A 91 -17.83 12.27 16.49
C PHE A 91 -19.25 12.85 16.60
N GLN A 92 -20.30 12.01 16.70
CA GLN A 92 -21.68 12.47 16.93
C GLN A 92 -21.94 13.01 18.34
N GLY A 93 -20.96 12.87 19.25
CA GLY A 93 -20.58 13.96 20.17
C GLY A 93 -21.74 14.73 20.80
N SER A 94 -22.74 14.05 21.37
CA SER A 94 -23.22 14.24 22.74
C SER A 94 -24.54 13.51 22.94
N PRO A 95 -24.75 12.81 24.06
CA PRO A 95 -26.08 12.34 24.44
C PRO A 95 -27.09 13.51 24.40
N GLY A 96 -28.33 13.23 23.97
CA GLY A 96 -29.35 14.26 23.76
C GLY A 96 -29.64 15.17 24.98
N TRP A 97 -29.25 14.77 26.18
CA TRP A 97 -29.38 15.57 27.41
C TRP A 97 -28.33 16.68 27.57
N VAL A 98 -27.27 16.69 26.77
CA VAL A 98 -26.25 17.76 26.75
C VAL A 98 -26.65 18.91 25.81
N ARG A 99 -27.54 18.67 24.84
CA ARG A 99 -28.18 19.75 24.08
C ARG A 99 -29.20 20.46 24.98
N ARG A 100 -28.72 21.42 25.76
CA ARG A 100 -29.58 22.45 26.36
C ARG A 100 -29.89 23.47 25.26
N SER A 101 -31.19 23.75 25.14
CA SER A 101 -31.86 24.72 24.26
C SER A 101 -31.09 26.00 23.99
#